data_AF-A0A2V8TGE8-F1
#
_entry.id   AF-A0A2V8TGE8-F1
#
_cell.length_a   1.000
_cell.length_b   1.000
_cell.length_c   1.000
_cell.angle_alpha   90.00
_cell.angle_beta   90.00
_cell.angle_gamma   90.00
#
_symmetry.space_group_name_H-M   'P 1'
#
loop_
_entity.id
_entity.type
_entity.pdbx_description
1 polymer ?
#
loop_
_entity_poly.entity_id
_entity_poly.type
_entity_poly.pdbx_seq_one_letter_code
_entity_poly.pdbx_strand_id
1 'polypeptide(L)'
;MALGFDGLLADVLYLWSIQYYGNYDIRDRYDYLERIYDQVITELDPHYLDPYLIGALIMTTEARQPEMALRLLDKGVERNPDQWIIPFEAGFLCYDDLHDYRRAAGYFERALRIPGVHPLARRLYAEMYNRAGDKRTSLREWSEIYRTSTDDYVRN
;
A
#
# COMPACT_ATOMS: atom_id res chain seq x y z
N MET A 1 21.07 -15.44 -8.06
CA MET A 1 21.97 -14.52 -8.76
C MET A 1 22.01 -14.90 -10.23
N ALA A 2 21.16 -14.28 -11.05
CA ALA A 2 21.11 -14.49 -12.48
C ALA A 2 22.04 -13.49 -13.17
N LEU A 3 23.34 -13.83 -13.30
CA LEU A 3 24.32 -13.19 -14.21
C LEU A 3 24.36 -11.64 -14.32
N GLY A 4 23.82 -10.88 -13.36
CA GLY A 4 23.73 -9.42 -13.39
C GLY A 4 22.48 -8.83 -14.09
N PHE A 5 21.48 -9.65 -14.42
CA PHE A 5 20.24 -9.23 -15.10
C PHE A 5 19.00 -9.37 -14.20
N ASP A 6 19.20 -9.38 -12.88
CA ASP A 6 18.13 -9.65 -11.91
C ASP A 6 16.94 -8.67 -12.08
N GLY A 7 17.19 -7.38 -12.34
CA GLY A 7 16.14 -6.39 -12.63
C GLY A 7 15.32 -6.67 -13.90
N LEU A 8 15.99 -6.98 -15.03
CA LEU A 8 15.27 -7.35 -16.27
C LEU A 8 14.45 -8.62 -16.11
N LEU A 9 14.96 -9.58 -15.31
CA LEU A 9 14.21 -10.78 -15.00
C LEU A 9 12.99 -10.47 -14.13
N ALA A 10 13.12 -9.56 -13.16
CA ALA A 10 12.00 -9.07 -12.37
C ALA A 10 10.92 -8.44 -13.25
N ASP A 11 11.30 -7.59 -14.21
CA ASP A 11 10.37 -6.96 -15.16
C ASP A 11 9.60 -7.99 -15.99
N VAL A 12 10.32 -8.97 -16.56
CA VAL A 12 9.69 -10.03 -17.38
C VAL A 12 8.73 -10.87 -16.55
N LEU A 13 9.14 -11.25 -15.33
CA LEU A 13 8.29 -12.03 -14.42
C LEU A 13 7.07 -11.24 -13.96
N TYR A 14 7.21 -9.94 -13.73
CA TYR A 14 6.11 -9.04 -13.38
C TYR A 14 5.08 -8.91 -14.52
N LEU A 15 5.53 -8.69 -15.75
CA LEU A 15 4.60 -8.65 -16.90
C LEU A 15 3.92 -10.00 -17.11
N TRP A 16 4.66 -11.10 -16.99
CA TRP A 16 4.08 -12.45 -17.05
C TRP A 16 3.04 -12.67 -15.95
N SER A 17 3.31 -12.24 -14.71
CA SER A 17 2.41 -12.47 -13.59
C SER A 17 1.07 -11.76 -13.79
N ILE A 18 1.07 -10.51 -14.27
CA ILE A 18 -0.17 -9.78 -14.59
C ILE A 18 -1.03 -10.59 -15.59
N GLN A 19 -0.41 -11.07 -16.66
CA GLN A 19 -1.11 -11.86 -17.67
C GLN A 19 -1.63 -13.20 -17.13
N TYR A 20 -0.83 -13.87 -16.28
CA TYR A 20 -1.19 -15.15 -15.69
C TYR A 20 -2.34 -15.02 -14.69
N TYR A 21 -2.26 -14.06 -13.76
CA TYR A 21 -3.28 -13.86 -12.73
C TYR A 21 -4.56 -13.21 -13.25
N GLY A 22 -4.49 -12.48 -14.37
CA GLY A 22 -5.65 -11.99 -15.10
C GLY A 22 -6.35 -13.04 -15.98
N ASN A 23 -5.80 -14.24 -16.12
CA ASN A 23 -6.41 -15.30 -16.92
C ASN A 23 -7.41 -16.12 -16.10
N TYR A 24 -8.70 -15.85 -16.29
CA TYR A 24 -9.79 -16.50 -15.57
C TYR A 24 -10.01 -17.98 -15.93
N ASP A 25 -9.45 -18.49 -17.03
CA ASP A 25 -9.57 -19.90 -17.41
C ASP A 25 -8.74 -20.83 -16.50
N ILE A 26 -7.75 -20.28 -15.79
CA ILE A 26 -6.89 -21.01 -14.86
C ILE A 26 -7.52 -20.98 -13.47
N ARG A 27 -8.01 -22.13 -13.01
CA ARG A 27 -8.75 -22.25 -11.74
C ARG A 27 -7.88 -22.00 -10.51
N ASP A 28 -6.71 -22.62 -10.46
CA ASP A 28 -5.83 -22.60 -9.28
C ASP A 28 -4.73 -21.54 -9.42
N ARG A 29 -5.02 -20.44 -10.13
CA ARG A 29 -4.00 -19.45 -10.49
C ARG A 29 -3.34 -18.83 -9.27
N TYR A 30 -4.05 -18.66 -8.16
CA TYR A 30 -3.54 -17.94 -6.98
C TYR A 30 -2.65 -18.75 -6.04
N ASP A 31 -2.49 -20.06 -6.23
CA ASP A 31 -1.76 -20.96 -5.31
C ASP A 31 -0.31 -20.50 -5.02
N TYR A 32 0.31 -19.85 -6.00
CA TYR A 32 1.69 -19.37 -5.91
C TYR A 32 1.80 -17.84 -5.90
N LEU A 33 0.68 -17.12 -5.77
CA LEU A 33 0.63 -15.66 -5.86
C LEU A 33 1.56 -14.98 -4.86
N GLU A 34 1.44 -15.34 -3.58
CA GLU A 34 2.32 -14.81 -2.53
C GLU A 34 3.78 -15.11 -2.84
N ARG A 35 4.11 -16.37 -3.14
CA ARG A 35 5.49 -16.78 -3.43
C ARG A 35 6.08 -16.02 -4.63
N ILE A 36 5.33 -15.83 -5.70
CA ILE A 36 5.83 -15.16 -6.91
C ILE A 36 6.15 -13.69 -6.63
N TYR A 37 5.24 -12.95 -6.00
CA TYR A 37 5.48 -11.53 -5.71
C TYR A 37 6.45 -11.33 -4.54
N ASP A 38 6.22 -12.00 -3.41
CA ASP A 38 7.03 -11.85 -2.20
C ASP A 38 8.43 -12.48 -2.37
N GLN A 39 8.56 -13.71 -2.85
CA GLN A 39 9.84 -14.43 -2.76
C GLN A 39 10.65 -14.45 -4.05
N VAL A 40 10.05 -14.11 -5.18
CA VAL A 40 10.72 -14.15 -6.49
C VAL A 40 10.94 -12.74 -7.03
N ILE A 41 9.87 -12.04 -7.39
CA ILE A 41 9.99 -10.75 -8.08
C ILE A 41 10.67 -9.71 -7.18
N THR A 42 10.21 -9.57 -5.94
CA THR A 42 10.74 -8.55 -5.02
C THR A 42 12.09 -8.91 -4.39
N GLU A 43 12.55 -10.16 -4.53
CA GLU A 43 13.94 -10.52 -4.17
C GLU A 43 14.91 -10.30 -5.34
N LEU A 44 14.42 -10.35 -6.58
CA LEU A 44 15.20 -9.99 -7.77
C LEU A 44 15.42 -8.48 -7.87
N ASP A 45 14.38 -7.69 -7.59
CA ASP A 45 14.49 -6.23 -7.47
C ASP A 45 13.67 -5.72 -6.26
N PRO A 46 14.31 -5.53 -5.09
CA PRO A 46 13.65 -5.04 -3.88
C PRO A 46 13.17 -3.59 -3.96
N HIS A 47 13.69 -2.80 -4.90
CA HIS A 47 13.32 -1.39 -5.05
C HIS A 47 12.29 -1.16 -6.14
N TYR A 48 11.89 -2.22 -6.85
CA TYR A 48 10.82 -2.16 -7.80
C TYR A 48 9.46 -2.08 -7.09
N LEU A 49 8.83 -0.90 -7.14
CA LEU A 49 7.61 -0.62 -6.37
C LEU A 49 6.37 -1.30 -6.95
N ASP A 50 6.23 -1.37 -8.28
CA ASP A 50 5.01 -1.84 -8.94
C ASP A 50 4.61 -3.27 -8.52
N PRO A 51 5.54 -4.24 -8.39
CA PRO A 51 5.20 -5.58 -7.88
C PRO A 51 4.57 -5.57 -6.49
N TYR A 52 4.99 -4.68 -5.58
CA TYR A 52 4.34 -4.58 -4.26
C TYR A 52 2.91 -4.08 -4.39
N LEU A 53 2.68 -3.04 -5.18
CA LEU A 53 1.38 -2.38 -5.31
C LEU A 53 0.39 -3.24 -6.10
N ILE A 54 0.78 -3.71 -7.28
CA ILE A 54 -0.05 -4.53 -8.14
C ILE A 54 -0.21 -5.94 -7.58
N GLY A 55 0.84 -6.52 -6.98
CA GLY A 55 0.74 -7.79 -6.28
C GLY A 55 -0.30 -7.70 -5.17
N ALA A 56 -0.24 -6.66 -4.33
CA ALA A 56 -1.22 -6.44 -3.27
C ALA A 56 -2.64 -6.26 -3.83
N LEU A 57 -2.81 -5.50 -4.91
CA LEU A 57 -4.12 -5.31 -5.57
C LEU A 57 -4.71 -6.63 -6.09
N ILE A 58 -3.91 -7.49 -6.73
CA ILE A 58 -4.36 -8.80 -7.19
C ILE A 58 -4.72 -9.67 -5.97
N MET A 59 -3.88 -9.67 -4.94
CA MET A 59 -4.13 -10.42 -3.71
C MET A 59 -5.43 -10.00 -3.02
N THR A 60 -5.78 -8.71 -2.98
CA THR A 60 -7.03 -8.22 -2.38
C THR A 60 -8.23 -8.44 -3.29
N THR A 61 -8.17 -7.96 -4.53
CA THR A 61 -9.33 -7.86 -5.42
C THR A 61 -9.69 -9.20 -6.05
N GLU A 62 -8.67 -9.90 -6.54
CA GLU A 62 -8.80 -11.08 -7.37
C GLU A 62 -8.74 -12.36 -6.52
N ALA A 63 -7.82 -12.44 -5.55
CA ALA A 63 -7.66 -13.59 -4.67
C ALA A 63 -8.47 -13.48 -3.35
N ARG A 64 -9.00 -12.29 -3.00
CA ARG A 64 -9.76 -12.05 -1.76
C ARG A 64 -8.99 -12.37 -0.48
N GLN A 65 -7.69 -12.10 -0.48
CA GLN A 65 -6.77 -12.35 0.63
C GLN A 65 -6.08 -11.05 1.09
N PRO A 66 -6.79 -10.15 1.81
CA PRO A 66 -6.25 -8.86 2.21
C PRO A 66 -5.05 -8.93 3.18
N GLU A 67 -5.02 -9.90 4.10
CA GLU A 67 -3.85 -10.07 4.98
C GLU A 67 -2.60 -10.56 4.22
N MET A 68 -2.79 -11.27 3.10
CA MET A 68 -1.67 -11.69 2.22
C MET A 68 -1.08 -10.48 1.50
N ALA A 69 -1.94 -9.63 0.94
CA ALA A 69 -1.56 -8.35 0.36
C ALA A 69 -0.82 -7.46 1.37
N LEU A 70 -1.31 -7.39 2.61
CA LEU A 70 -0.72 -6.55 3.63
C LEU A 70 0.69 -7.00 4.04
N ARG A 71 0.97 -8.31 4.10
CA ARG A 71 2.34 -8.83 4.29
C ARG A 71 3.29 -8.40 3.17
N LEU A 72 2.83 -8.45 1.92
CA LEU A 72 3.62 -7.99 0.78
C LEU A 72 3.91 -6.49 0.90
N LEU A 73 2.91 -5.67 1.24
CA LEU A 73 3.08 -4.24 1.43
C LEU A 73 4.00 -3.92 2.61
N ASP A 74 3.89 -4.63 3.73
CA ASP A 74 4.78 -4.47 4.89
C ASP A 74 6.24 -4.68 4.49
N LYS A 75 6.54 -5.74 3.74
CA LYS A 75 7.87 -5.95 3.16
C LYS A 75 8.27 -4.81 2.24
N GLY A 76 7.35 -4.32 1.41
CA GLY A 76 7.58 -3.16 0.56
C GLY A 76 8.00 -1.92 1.35
N VAL A 77 7.35 -1.64 2.49
CA VAL A 77 7.72 -0.52 3.36
C VAL A 77 9.11 -0.71 3.99
N GLU A 78 9.46 -1.95 4.36
CA GLU A 78 10.79 -2.26 4.90
C GLU A 78 11.91 -2.07 3.86
N ARG A 79 11.66 -2.47 2.61
CA ARG A 79 12.65 -2.37 1.52
C ARG A 79 12.72 -0.97 0.91
N ASN A 80 11.65 -0.20 0.99
CA ASN A 80 11.50 1.12 0.38
C ASN A 80 11.01 2.18 1.39
N PRO A 81 11.79 2.48 2.45
CA PRO A 81 11.34 3.32 3.56
C PRO A 81 11.13 4.79 3.20
N ASP A 82 11.65 5.23 2.06
CA ASP A 82 11.51 6.58 1.51
C ASP A 82 10.32 6.71 0.53
N GLN A 83 9.59 5.62 0.28
CA GLN A 83 8.47 5.60 -0.64
C GLN A 83 7.15 5.64 0.14
N TRP A 84 6.49 6.79 0.11
CA TRP A 84 5.25 7.01 0.86
C TRP A 84 4.05 6.25 0.33
N ILE A 85 4.08 5.86 -0.94
CA ILE A 85 2.93 5.22 -1.61
C ILE A 85 2.62 3.85 -1.02
N ILE A 86 3.64 3.06 -0.67
CA ILE A 86 3.44 1.71 -0.12
C ILE A 86 2.73 1.74 1.25
N PRO A 87 3.19 2.51 2.27
CA PRO A 87 2.45 2.61 3.51
C PRO A 87 1.09 3.30 3.32
N PHE A 88 0.93 4.18 2.33
CA PHE A 88 -0.38 4.75 2.00
C PHE A 88 -1.37 3.67 1.51
N GLU A 89 -0.96 2.82 0.57
CA GLU A 89 -1.79 1.71 0.08
C GLU A 89 -2.07 0.68 1.19
N ALA A 90 -1.09 0.38 2.06
CA ALA A 90 -1.32 -0.49 3.22
C ALA A 90 -2.38 0.09 4.17
N GLY A 91 -2.36 1.41 4.39
CA GLY A 91 -3.38 2.11 5.16
C GLY A 91 -4.76 2.05 4.51
N PHE A 92 -4.82 2.23 3.19
CA PHE A 92 -6.07 2.13 2.43
C PHE A 92 -6.66 0.72 2.46
N LEU A 93 -5.84 -0.31 2.28
CA LEU A 93 -6.23 -1.71 2.40
C LEU A 93 -6.80 -2.02 3.80
N CYS A 94 -6.12 -1.57 4.86
CA CYS A 94 -6.63 -1.74 6.22
C CYS A 94 -8.00 -1.06 6.43
N TYR A 95 -8.22 0.08 5.80
CA TYR A 95 -9.48 0.81 5.86
C TYR A 95 -10.61 0.13 5.08
N ASP A 96 -10.37 -0.23 3.83
CA ASP A 96 -11.38 -0.68 2.88
C ASP A 96 -11.68 -2.18 3.02
N ASP A 97 -10.65 -3.03 3.05
CA ASP A 97 -10.83 -4.49 3.07
C ASP A 97 -10.92 -5.06 4.50
N LEU A 98 -10.06 -4.59 5.41
CA LEU A 98 -9.97 -5.16 6.77
C LEU A 98 -10.84 -4.42 7.78
N HIS A 99 -11.30 -3.21 7.45
CA HIS A 99 -12.00 -2.29 8.36
C HIS A 99 -11.27 -2.07 9.70
N ASP A 100 -9.94 -2.21 9.71
CA ASP A 100 -9.09 -1.94 10.86
C ASP A 100 -8.57 -0.51 10.81
N TYR A 101 -9.40 0.40 11.30
CA TYR A 101 -9.11 1.83 11.30
C TYR A 101 -7.88 2.20 12.14
N ARG A 102 -7.49 1.37 13.13
CA ARG A 102 -6.29 1.63 13.96
C ARG A 102 -5.03 1.31 13.18
N ARG A 103 -4.98 0.14 12.52
CA ARG A 103 -3.86 -0.20 11.63
C ARG A 103 -3.78 0.81 10.48
N ALA A 104 -4.93 1.14 9.88
CA ALA A 104 -5.00 2.14 8.80
C ALA A 104 -4.39 3.49 9.23
N ALA A 105 -4.76 3.99 10.42
CA ALA A 105 -4.19 5.22 10.96
C ALA A 105 -2.67 5.13 11.14
N GLY A 106 -2.15 4.02 11.68
CA GLY A 106 -0.71 3.82 11.85
C GLY A 106 0.06 3.82 10.52
N TYR A 107 -0.50 3.21 9.47
CA TYR A 107 0.10 3.23 8.14
C TYR A 107 0.07 4.62 7.49
N PHE A 108 -1.06 5.34 7.58
CA PHE A 108 -1.13 6.71 7.09
C PHE A 108 -0.19 7.65 7.85
N GLU A 109 0.01 7.44 9.16
CA GLU A 109 1.01 8.19 9.94
C GLU A 109 2.42 7.97 9.37
N ARG A 110 2.78 6.71 9.10
CA ARG A 110 4.08 6.36 8.50
C ARG A 110 4.24 7.03 7.14
N ALA A 111 3.21 6.97 6.29
CA ALA A 111 3.23 7.65 5.00
C ALA A 111 3.50 9.15 5.17
N LEU A 112 2.76 9.84 6.04
CA LEU A 112 2.87 11.30 6.27
C LEU A 112 4.24 11.78 6.75
N ARG A 113 5.05 10.90 7.35
CA ARG A 113 6.42 11.24 7.76
C ARG A 113 7.41 11.30 6.59
N ILE A 114 7.02 10.77 5.43
CA ILE A 114 7.85 10.71 4.23
C ILE A 114 7.57 11.96 3.36
N PRO A 115 8.61 12.67 2.88
CA PRO A 115 8.44 13.82 1.99
C PRO A 115 7.72 13.47 0.69
N GLY A 116 6.94 14.41 0.14
CA GLY A 116 6.28 14.23 -1.16
C GLY A 116 4.92 13.54 -1.12
N VAL A 117 4.42 13.20 0.07
CA VAL A 117 3.05 12.70 0.25
C VAL A 117 2.01 13.67 -0.30
N HIS A 118 1.05 13.12 -1.03
CA HIS A 118 -0.09 13.88 -1.50
C HIS A 118 -0.94 14.39 -0.30
N PRO A 119 -1.35 15.68 -0.28
CA PRO A 119 -2.09 16.28 0.84
C PRO A 119 -3.35 15.52 1.28
N LEU A 120 -3.95 14.75 0.37
CA LEU A 120 -5.11 13.89 0.66
C LEU A 120 -4.83 12.85 1.76
N ALA A 121 -3.59 12.33 1.86
CA ALA A 121 -3.22 11.37 2.89
C ALA A 121 -3.41 11.93 4.30
N ARG A 122 -3.20 13.24 4.48
CA ARG A 122 -3.39 13.89 5.78
C ARG A 122 -4.85 13.94 6.19
N ARG A 123 -5.76 14.17 5.22
CA ARG A 123 -7.21 14.12 5.46
C ARG A 123 -7.67 12.70 5.79
N LEU A 124 -7.18 11.70 5.05
CA LEU A 124 -7.51 10.30 5.31
C LEU A 124 -7.01 9.85 6.69
N TYR A 125 -5.79 10.22 7.08
CA TYR A 125 -5.26 9.97 8.43
C TYR A 125 -6.17 10.52 9.54
N ALA A 126 -6.58 11.78 9.45
CA ALA A 126 -7.48 12.39 10.44
C ALA A 126 -8.85 11.70 10.50
N GLU A 127 -9.39 11.32 9.34
CA GLU A 127 -10.66 10.58 9.24
C GLU A 127 -10.56 9.17 9.83
N MET A 128 -9.42 8.48 9.69
CA MET A 128 -9.25 7.14 10.27
C MET A 128 -9.36 7.15 11.79
N TYR A 129 -8.76 8.13 12.47
CA TYR A 129 -8.92 8.26 13.92
C TYR A 129 -10.35 8.60 14.34
N ASN A 130 -11.08 9.34 13.51
CA ASN A 130 -12.49 9.62 13.75
C ASN A 130 -13.29 8.31 13.78
N ARG A 131 -13.08 7.47 12.76
CA ARG A 131 -13.74 6.16 12.61
C ARG A 131 -13.28 5.12 13.61
N ALA A 132 -12.01 5.17 14.03
CA ALA A 132 -11.46 4.32 15.09
C ALA A 132 -12.01 4.66 16.50
N GLY A 133 -12.81 5.72 16.63
CA GLY A 133 -13.38 6.18 17.89
C GLY A 133 -12.46 7.06 18.73
N ASP A 134 -11.23 7.33 18.29
CA ASP A 134 -10.32 8.29 18.91
C ASP A 134 -10.59 9.71 18.40
N LYS A 135 -11.73 10.25 18.83
CA LYS A 135 -12.18 11.60 18.47
C LYS A 135 -11.19 12.68 18.88
N ARG A 136 -10.44 12.48 19.97
CA ARG A 136 -9.48 13.48 20.48
C ARG A 136 -8.27 13.59 19.55
N THR A 137 -7.75 12.46 19.09
CA THR A 137 -6.69 12.46 18.08
C THR A 137 -7.19 13.02 16.76
N SER A 138 -8.34 12.55 16.27
CA SER A 138 -8.98 13.09 15.07
C SER A 138 -9.14 14.61 15.11
N LEU A 139 -9.70 15.17 16.17
CA LEU A 139 -9.89 16.63 16.33
C LEU A 139 -8.57 17.41 16.29
N ARG A 140 -7.49 16.84 16.85
CA ARG A 140 -6.17 17.47 16.81
C ARG A 140 -5.63 17.49 15.38
N GLU A 141 -5.70 16.38 14.66
CA GLU A 141 -5.21 16.28 13.28
C GLU A 141 -6.03 17.19 12.35
N TRP A 142 -7.36 17.23 12.48
CA TRP A 142 -8.22 18.15 11.74
C TRP A 142 -7.92 19.62 12.06
N SER A 143 -7.62 19.95 13.32
CA SER A 143 -7.19 21.30 13.70
C SER A 143 -5.86 21.68 13.06
N GLU A 144 -4.95 20.72 12.90
CA GLU A 144 -3.66 20.96 12.26
C GLU A 144 -3.80 21.13 10.74
N ILE A 145 -4.64 20.32 10.09
CA ILE A 145 -5.01 20.50 8.68
C ILE A 145 -5.57 21.90 8.45
N TYR A 146 -6.51 22.34 9.30
CA TYR A 146 -7.13 23.67 9.21
C TYR A 146 -6.13 24.82 9.40
N ARG A 147 -5.15 24.66 10.29
CA ARG A 147 -4.11 25.69 10.53
C ARG A 147 -3.03 25.73 9.46
N THR A 148 -2.71 24.58 8.85
CA THR A 148 -1.66 24.47 7.83
C THR A 148 -2.18 24.75 6.42
N SER A 149 -3.50 24.67 6.18
CA SER A 149 -4.11 25.20 4.97
C SER A 149 -4.16 26.72 5.00
N THR A 150 -3.07 27.38 4.60
CA THR A 150 -3.06 28.81 4.28
C THR A 150 -3.76 29.05 2.94
N ASP A 151 -5.09 29.05 2.94
CA ASP A 151 -5.90 29.72 1.91
C ASP A 151 -7.31 30.02 2.46
N ASP A 152 -7.81 31.24 2.24
CA ASP A 152 -9.04 31.82 2.78
C ASP A 152 -10.34 31.14 2.27
N TYR A 153 -10.26 30.02 1.56
CA TYR A 153 -11.39 29.32 0.95
C TYR A 153 -12.12 28.32 1.85
N VAL A 154 -11.68 28.10 3.09
CA VAL A 154 -12.35 27.21 4.07
C VAL A 154 -13.04 28.01 5.20
N ARG A 155 -13.21 29.32 5.02
CA ARG A 155 -14.11 30.16 5.82
C ARG A 155 -15.30 30.59 4.97
N ASN A 156 -16.23 29.69 4.68
CA ASN A 156 -17.65 29.98 4.45
C ASN A 156 -18.45 28.67 4.41
#